data_AF-A0A7X8MUC8-F1
#
_entry.id   AF-A0A7X8MUC8-F1
#
_cell.length_a   1.000
_cell.length_b   1.000
_cell.length_c   1.000
_cell.angle_alpha   90.00
_cell.angle_beta   90.00
_cell.angle_gamma   90.00
#
_symmetry.space_group_name_H-M   'P 1'
#
loop_
_entity.id
_entity.type
_entity.pdbx_description
1 polymer ?
#
loop_
_entity_poly.entity_id
_entity_poly.type
_entity_poly.pdbx_seq_one_letter_code
_entity_poly.pdbx_strand_id
1 'polypeptide(L)'
;MSLDPTIVRRLAEAESLLLVTDFDGTLADLTTEIYGVPVNVDSLAALTHLAGLPATHVAVLTGRHLAGLARLCPLRAPIIFAGSHGAESAEHGDCLTEEQAARLAEVDAALGAALGAALHGDHPDVHIERKPFQRVVHTARLAATDQAAADAHLDRAQQVGMPGVRVSRGKNIVEFSVSDRTKGTWLAAEIERVNPAVAVFIGDDTTDEDGFRALRPGDVGVKVGPGETAAGERVADIPAVADLLTQVAAARAVHLGIPRELPARFEALAAVFSAEVLRVNDWSAATPCAGWSARDIVDHLLTWYPANLRDAGIDLELETDIQADPAGAWFSFVDAVRALLLDARVNTTFHSGPDEGRTIGQATAAFLLPDIFMHTWDLARSQGHDVELDPAYAARNLAGLQSMGAALQESGQFGPPAPAPTGATPGQQLMAYVGRAVD
;
A
#
# COMPACT_ATOMS: atom_id res chain seq x y z
N MET A 1 -4.98 -7.01 23.44
CA MET A 1 -3.67 -6.76 24.06
C MET A 1 -2.86 -5.97 23.05
N SER A 2 -2.21 -4.87 23.45
CA SER A 2 -1.19 -4.24 22.59
C SER A 2 -0.01 -5.20 22.47
N LEU A 3 0.59 -5.27 21.28
CA LEU A 3 1.82 -6.03 21.05
C LEU A 3 2.93 -5.62 22.03
N ASP A 4 3.84 -6.55 22.33
CA ASP A 4 5.01 -6.26 23.16
C ASP A 4 5.84 -5.14 22.50
N PRO A 5 6.11 -4.02 23.20
CA PRO A 5 6.97 -2.95 22.70
C PRO A 5 8.35 -3.42 22.21
N THR A 6 8.84 -4.56 22.72
CA THR A 6 10.10 -5.14 22.25
C THR A 6 10.03 -5.61 20.79
N ILE A 7 8.86 -6.06 20.32
CA ILE A 7 8.64 -6.48 18.93
C ILE A 7 8.67 -5.27 18.00
N VAL A 8 8.00 -4.17 18.35
CA VAL A 8 8.02 -2.94 17.55
C VAL A 8 9.46 -2.46 17.36
N ARG A 9 10.23 -2.37 18.45
CA ARG A 9 11.64 -1.99 18.39
C ARG A 9 12.45 -2.94 17.52
N ARG A 10 12.24 -4.24 17.65
CA ARG A 10 12.95 -5.26 16.87
C ARG A 10 12.70 -5.12 15.36
N LEU A 11 11.45 -4.89 14.95
CA LEU A 11 11.10 -4.68 13.54
C LEU A 11 11.66 -3.34 13.03
N ALA A 12 11.62 -2.30 13.87
CA ALA A 12 12.14 -0.98 13.53
C ALA A 12 13.66 -0.98 13.34
N GLU A 13 14.41 -1.65 14.21
CA GLU A 13 15.88 -1.69 14.23
C GLU A 13 16.48 -2.80 13.34
N ALA A 14 15.65 -3.60 12.66
CA ALA A 14 16.14 -4.64 11.77
C ALA A 14 16.91 -4.05 10.58
N GLU A 15 18.09 -4.61 10.27
CA GLU A 15 18.93 -4.16 9.15
C GLU A 15 18.16 -4.18 7.82
N SER A 16 17.37 -5.22 7.59
CA SER A 16 16.41 -5.30 6.49
C SER A 16 15.12 -5.99 6.96
N LEU A 17 13.98 -5.45 6.51
CA LEU A 17 12.65 -5.88 6.92
C LEU A 17 11.86 -6.36 5.69
N LEU A 18 11.22 -7.52 5.82
CA LEU A 18 10.11 -7.93 4.96
C LEU A 18 8.83 -7.95 5.80
N LEU A 19 7.88 -7.09 5.47
CA LEU A 19 6.56 -7.07 6.08
C LEU A 19 5.53 -7.62 5.10
N VAL A 20 4.92 -8.74 5.47
CA VAL A 20 3.84 -9.35 4.69
C VAL A 20 2.57 -9.29 5.52
N THR A 21 1.46 -8.91 4.91
CA THR A 21 0.16 -8.87 5.57
C THR A 21 -0.89 -9.53 4.69
N ASP A 22 -1.81 -10.25 5.32
CA ASP A 22 -3.08 -10.57 4.70
C ASP A 22 -3.93 -9.30 4.51
N PHE A 23 -5.00 -9.39 3.71
CA PHE A 23 -5.92 -8.30 3.43
C PHE A 23 -7.26 -8.42 4.17
N ASP A 24 -8.02 -9.51 3.99
CA ASP A 24 -9.40 -9.64 4.48
C ASP A 24 -9.41 -10.16 5.92
N GLY A 25 -9.98 -9.41 6.86
CA GLY A 25 -9.91 -9.70 8.30
C GLY A 25 -8.65 -9.15 8.97
N THR A 26 -7.71 -8.61 8.18
CA THR A 26 -6.45 -8.02 8.66
C THR A 26 -6.34 -6.52 8.36
N LEU A 27 -6.51 -6.10 7.10
CA LEU A 27 -6.49 -4.69 6.68
C LEU A 27 -7.90 -4.16 6.38
N ALA A 28 -8.83 -5.06 6.10
CA ALA A 28 -10.18 -4.74 5.65
C ALA A 28 -11.18 -5.68 6.36
N ASP A 29 -12.43 -5.25 6.56
CA ASP A 29 -13.41 -6.09 7.27
C ASP A 29 -13.77 -7.39 6.52
N LEU A 30 -14.22 -8.41 7.25
CA LEU A 30 -14.82 -9.60 6.64
C LEU A 30 -16.28 -9.30 6.28
N THR A 31 -16.56 -9.01 5.01
CA THR A 31 -17.93 -8.81 4.50
C THR A 31 -18.29 -9.84 3.43
N THR A 32 -19.58 -10.19 3.35
CA THR A 32 -20.14 -11.01 2.28
C THR A 32 -20.25 -10.25 0.94
N GLU A 33 -20.14 -8.92 0.98
CA GLU A 33 -20.11 -8.07 -0.21
C GLU A 33 -18.71 -8.08 -0.82
N ILE A 34 -18.59 -8.61 -2.05
CA ILE A 34 -17.28 -8.85 -2.69
C ILE A 34 -16.49 -7.54 -2.89
N TYR A 35 -17.16 -6.40 -3.06
CA TYR A 35 -16.54 -5.10 -3.35
C TYR A 35 -16.91 -3.96 -2.39
N GLY A 36 -17.63 -4.24 -1.31
CA GLY A 36 -18.13 -3.23 -0.36
C GLY A 36 -17.36 -3.22 0.96
N VAL A 37 -16.08 -3.60 0.95
CA VAL A 37 -15.30 -3.86 2.16
C VAL A 37 -14.69 -2.55 2.68
N PRO A 38 -15.03 -2.08 3.90
CA PRO A 38 -14.30 -1.01 4.54
C PRO A 38 -12.84 -1.42 4.74
N VAL A 39 -11.93 -0.63 4.18
CA VAL A 39 -10.48 -0.82 4.35
C VAL A 39 -9.98 0.17 5.40
N ASN A 40 -9.12 -0.30 6.31
CA ASN A 40 -8.52 0.56 7.31
C ASN A 40 -7.46 1.47 6.69
N VAL A 41 -7.79 2.75 6.56
CA VAL A 41 -6.95 3.76 5.90
C VAL A 41 -5.61 3.95 6.60
N ASP A 42 -5.55 3.86 7.93
CA ASP A 42 -4.31 4.00 8.69
C ASP A 42 -3.34 2.84 8.44
N SER A 43 -3.85 1.61 8.32
CA SER A 43 -3.03 0.48 7.88
C SER A 43 -2.45 0.72 6.49
N LEU A 44 -3.26 1.19 5.53
CA LEU A 44 -2.77 1.47 4.17
C LEU A 44 -1.70 2.56 4.17
N ALA A 45 -1.95 3.66 4.87
CA ALA A 45 -1.02 4.77 5.02
C ALA A 45 0.31 4.31 5.65
N ALA A 46 0.26 3.45 6.69
CA ALA A 46 1.44 2.89 7.31
C ALA A 46 2.22 1.95 6.38
N LEU A 47 1.55 1.10 5.60
CA LEU A 47 2.18 0.24 4.60
C LEU A 47 2.85 1.06 3.49
N THR A 48 2.20 2.11 3.01
CA THR A 48 2.77 3.05 2.03
C THR A 48 4.01 3.75 2.57
N HIS A 49 3.97 4.23 3.82
CA HIS A 49 5.14 4.83 4.47
C HIS A 49 6.29 3.81 4.58
N LEU A 50 6.03 2.61 5.10
CA LEU A 50 7.04 1.56 5.23
C LEU A 50 7.68 1.17 3.90
N ALA A 51 6.89 1.10 2.83
CA ALA A 51 7.37 0.72 1.50
C ALA A 51 8.34 1.75 0.89
N GLY A 52 8.31 3.00 1.34
CA GLY A 52 9.29 4.03 0.93
C GLY A 52 10.56 4.08 1.79
N LEU A 53 10.62 3.34 2.89
CA LEU A 53 11.80 3.33 3.76
C LEU A 53 12.89 2.41 3.18
N PRO A 54 14.18 2.78 3.32
CA PRO A 54 15.26 1.95 2.81
C PRO A 54 15.29 0.58 3.49
N ALA A 55 15.76 -0.44 2.75
CA ALA A 55 15.86 -1.82 3.22
C ALA A 55 14.54 -2.36 3.83
N THR A 56 13.40 -1.95 3.27
CA THR A 56 12.06 -2.35 3.73
C THR A 56 11.25 -2.82 2.53
N HIS A 57 10.81 -4.07 2.57
CA HIS A 57 9.93 -4.66 1.57
C HIS A 57 8.57 -4.88 2.20
N VAL A 58 7.51 -4.50 1.49
CA VAL A 58 6.13 -4.63 1.97
C VAL A 58 5.34 -5.43 0.94
N ALA A 59 4.57 -6.42 1.41
CA ALA A 59 3.74 -7.24 0.56
C ALA A 59 2.33 -7.44 1.15
N VAL A 60 1.33 -7.47 0.26
CA VAL A 60 -0.04 -7.89 0.57
C VAL A 60 -0.27 -9.26 -0.05
N LEU A 61 -0.47 -10.28 0.80
CA LEU A 61 -0.68 -11.67 0.41
C LEU A 61 -2.12 -12.09 0.72
N THR A 62 -2.97 -12.16 -0.30
CA THR A 62 -4.41 -12.32 -0.14
C THR A 62 -4.96 -13.55 -0.88
N GLY A 63 -6.09 -14.07 -0.39
CA GLY A 63 -6.91 -15.04 -1.13
C GLY A 63 -7.67 -14.44 -2.32
N ARG A 64 -7.83 -13.11 -2.37
CA ARG A 64 -8.44 -12.41 -3.51
C ARG A 64 -7.57 -12.52 -4.75
N HIS A 65 -8.21 -12.57 -5.92
CA HIS A 65 -7.49 -12.42 -7.18
C HIS A 65 -7.08 -10.96 -7.39
N LEU A 66 -5.96 -10.71 -8.08
CA LEU A 66 -5.36 -9.37 -8.14
C LEU A 66 -6.29 -8.33 -8.80
N ALA A 67 -7.02 -8.73 -9.84
CA ALA A 67 -7.99 -7.84 -10.49
C ALA A 67 -9.17 -7.44 -9.58
N GLY A 68 -9.51 -8.28 -8.60
CA GLY A 68 -10.53 -7.99 -7.59
C GLY A 68 -9.97 -7.10 -6.48
N LEU A 69 -8.74 -7.37 -6.04
CA LEU A 69 -8.03 -6.55 -5.06
C LEU A 69 -7.84 -5.10 -5.56
N ALA A 70 -7.45 -4.93 -6.82
CA ALA A 70 -7.19 -3.61 -7.43
C ALA A 70 -8.43 -2.69 -7.46
N ARG A 71 -9.65 -3.23 -7.30
CA ARG A 71 -10.87 -2.43 -7.20
C ARG A 71 -11.13 -1.87 -5.80
N LEU A 72 -10.44 -2.39 -4.79
CA LEU A 72 -10.70 -2.12 -3.38
C LEU A 72 -9.50 -1.49 -2.68
N CYS A 73 -8.30 -1.95 -3.04
CA CYS A 73 -7.07 -1.57 -2.40
C CYS A 73 -6.40 -0.47 -3.22
N PRO A 74 -6.30 0.77 -2.71
CA PRO A 74 -5.63 1.88 -3.40
C PRO A 74 -4.10 1.80 -3.31
N LEU A 75 -3.55 0.79 -2.63
CA LEU A 75 -2.11 0.59 -2.53
C LEU A 75 -1.51 0.33 -3.93
N ARG A 76 -0.25 0.75 -4.10
CA ARG A 76 0.50 0.66 -5.36
C ARG A 76 1.93 0.23 -5.10
N ALA A 77 2.68 0.03 -6.17
CA ALA A 77 4.13 -0.17 -6.10
C ALA A 77 4.79 0.95 -5.24
N PRO A 78 5.86 0.65 -4.48
CA PRO A 78 6.64 -0.59 -4.52
C PRO A 78 6.09 -1.73 -3.63
N ILE A 79 4.86 -1.62 -3.12
CA ILE A 79 4.21 -2.73 -2.39
C ILE A 79 3.98 -3.89 -3.36
N ILE A 80 4.39 -5.08 -2.93
CA ILE A 80 4.22 -6.33 -3.68
C ILE A 80 2.81 -6.85 -3.44
N PHE A 81 2.15 -7.33 -4.50
CA PHE A 81 0.83 -7.97 -4.39
C PHE A 81 0.91 -9.42 -4.82
N ALA A 82 0.41 -10.30 -3.95
CA ALA A 82 0.29 -11.72 -4.17
C ALA A 82 -1.17 -12.14 -3.99
N GLY A 83 -1.87 -12.37 -5.10
CA GLY A 83 -3.27 -12.76 -5.13
C GLY A 83 -3.45 -14.28 -5.20
N SER A 84 -4.69 -14.74 -5.08
CA SER A 84 -5.08 -16.16 -5.16
C SER A 84 -4.21 -17.05 -4.25
N HIS A 85 -4.00 -16.63 -3.01
CA HIS A 85 -3.13 -17.29 -2.01
C HIS A 85 -1.67 -17.43 -2.47
N GLY A 86 -1.18 -16.50 -3.30
CA GLY A 86 0.17 -16.50 -3.84
C GLY A 86 0.31 -17.05 -5.25
N ALA A 87 -0.77 -17.56 -5.86
CA ALA A 87 -0.76 -18.03 -7.24
C ALA A 87 -0.74 -16.92 -8.30
N GLU A 88 -1.08 -15.68 -7.92
CA GLU A 88 -0.92 -14.49 -8.76
C GLU A 88 0.19 -13.61 -8.18
N SER A 89 1.43 -13.79 -8.62
CA SER A 89 2.58 -13.04 -8.12
C SER A 89 3.64 -12.83 -9.20
N ALA A 90 3.87 -11.56 -9.56
CA ALA A 90 4.89 -11.20 -10.55
C ALA A 90 6.31 -11.61 -10.11
N GLU A 91 6.62 -11.46 -8.82
CA GLU A 91 7.95 -11.70 -8.24
C GLU A 91 8.42 -13.17 -8.30
N HIS A 92 7.48 -14.08 -8.54
CA HIS A 92 7.75 -15.52 -8.62
C HIS A 92 7.38 -16.11 -9.98
N GLY A 93 7.00 -15.26 -10.94
CA GLY A 93 6.50 -15.71 -12.24
C GLY A 93 5.22 -16.56 -12.12
N ASP A 94 4.51 -16.45 -11.00
CA ASP A 94 3.29 -17.19 -10.74
C ASP A 94 2.16 -16.50 -11.49
N CYS A 95 1.91 -17.00 -12.70
CA CYS A 95 0.82 -16.61 -13.59
C CYS A 95 0.14 -17.86 -14.16
N LEU A 96 -1.09 -17.70 -14.66
CA LEU A 96 -1.86 -18.83 -15.17
C LEU A 96 -1.17 -19.39 -16.43
N THR A 97 -0.67 -20.61 -16.36
CA THR A 97 -0.04 -21.26 -17.52
C THR A 97 -1.10 -21.73 -18.53
N GLU A 98 -0.70 -21.96 -19.79
CA GLU A 98 -1.60 -22.50 -20.81
C GLU A 98 -2.18 -23.86 -20.41
N GLU A 99 -1.39 -24.71 -19.74
CA GLU A 99 -1.84 -26.01 -19.24
C GLU A 99 -2.89 -25.84 -18.12
N GLN A 100 -2.65 -24.93 -17.17
CA GLN A 100 -3.61 -24.62 -16.12
C GLN A 100 -4.91 -24.02 -16.69
N ALA A 101 -4.80 -23.15 -17.69
CA ALA A 101 -5.95 -22.58 -18.39
C ALA A 101 -6.79 -23.66 -19.10
N ALA A 102 -6.14 -24.59 -19.80
CA ALA A 102 -6.79 -25.74 -20.42
C ALA A 102 -7.50 -26.61 -19.37
N ARG A 103 -6.83 -26.87 -18.23
CA ARG A 103 -7.41 -27.62 -17.12
C ARG A 103 -8.64 -26.95 -16.53
N LEU A 104 -8.64 -25.63 -16.35
CA LEU A 104 -9.81 -24.89 -15.89
C LEU A 104 -10.98 -24.97 -16.88
N ALA A 105 -10.69 -24.98 -18.19
CA ALA A 105 -11.71 -25.18 -19.23
C ALA A 105 -12.31 -26.60 -19.17
N GLU A 106 -11.49 -27.63 -18.90
CA GLU A 106 -11.97 -28.99 -18.65
C GLU A 106 -12.87 -29.06 -17.41
N VAL A 107 -12.48 -28.39 -16.31
CA VAL A 107 -13.31 -28.29 -15.09
C VAL A 107 -14.63 -27.60 -15.39
N ASP A 108 -14.63 -26.48 -16.11
CA ASP A 108 -15.85 -25.77 -16.52
C ASP A 108 -16.80 -26.68 -17.32
N ALA A 109 -16.26 -27.41 -18.30
CA ALA A 109 -17.04 -28.32 -19.13
C ALA A 109 -17.64 -29.48 -18.30
N ALA A 110 -16.83 -30.05 -17.40
CA ALA A 110 -17.26 -31.16 -16.55
C ALA A 110 -18.30 -30.73 -15.51
N LEU A 111 -18.14 -29.55 -14.90
CA LEU A 111 -19.15 -28.95 -14.01
C LEU A 111 -20.44 -28.63 -14.75
N GLY A 112 -20.34 -28.10 -15.97
CA GLY A 112 -21.49 -27.86 -16.84
C GLY A 112 -22.29 -29.14 -17.10
N ALA A 113 -21.60 -30.25 -17.40
CA ALA A 113 -22.23 -31.56 -17.59
C ALA A 113 -22.86 -32.12 -16.30
N ALA A 114 -22.19 -31.97 -15.15
CA ALA A 114 -22.64 -32.54 -13.88
C ALA A 114 -23.83 -31.77 -13.25
N LEU A 115 -23.84 -30.45 -13.38
CA LEU A 115 -24.86 -29.58 -12.77
C LEU A 115 -26.01 -29.25 -13.72
N GLY A 116 -25.75 -29.26 -15.03
CA GLY A 116 -26.77 -29.18 -16.08
C GLY A 116 -27.73 -28.00 -15.89
N ALA A 117 -29.03 -28.32 -15.82
CA ALA A 117 -30.10 -27.32 -15.71
C ALA A 117 -30.01 -26.41 -14.47
N ALA A 118 -29.29 -26.82 -13.42
CA ALA A 118 -29.15 -26.03 -12.20
C ALA A 118 -28.37 -24.74 -12.40
N LEU A 119 -27.57 -24.65 -13.47
CA LEU A 119 -26.77 -23.49 -13.82
C LEU A 119 -27.51 -22.51 -14.76
N HIS A 120 -28.73 -22.84 -15.21
CA HIS A 120 -29.46 -22.05 -16.20
C HIS A 120 -30.42 -21.03 -15.54
N GLY A 121 -30.59 -19.87 -16.20
CA GLY A 121 -31.44 -18.76 -15.76
C GLY A 121 -30.65 -17.47 -15.58
N ASP A 122 -31.33 -16.33 -15.47
CA ASP A 122 -30.67 -15.02 -15.30
C ASP A 122 -30.01 -14.89 -13.91
N HIS A 123 -30.53 -15.61 -12.92
CA HIS A 123 -30.01 -15.67 -11.55
C HIS A 123 -30.17 -17.09 -10.95
N PRO A 124 -29.34 -18.07 -11.34
CA PRO A 124 -29.48 -19.43 -10.84
C PRO A 124 -29.09 -19.52 -9.35
N ASP A 125 -29.83 -20.33 -8.59
CA ASP A 125 -29.55 -20.58 -7.17
C ASP A 125 -28.24 -21.37 -6.94
N VAL A 126 -27.72 -21.98 -8.01
CA VAL A 126 -26.40 -22.60 -8.11
C VAL A 126 -25.61 -21.91 -9.22
N HIS A 127 -24.40 -21.44 -8.94
CA HIS A 127 -23.55 -20.82 -9.96
C HIS A 127 -22.09 -21.21 -9.83
N ILE A 128 -21.34 -21.03 -10.92
CA ILE A 128 -19.88 -21.22 -10.94
C ILE A 128 -19.24 -19.85 -10.97
N GLU A 129 -18.57 -19.48 -9.87
CA GLU A 129 -17.66 -18.35 -9.85
C GLU A 129 -16.35 -18.76 -10.55
N ARG A 130 -15.92 -17.95 -11.51
CA ARG A 130 -14.69 -18.17 -12.28
C ARG A 130 -13.62 -17.22 -11.77
N LYS A 131 -12.63 -17.78 -11.09
CA LYS A 131 -11.43 -17.07 -10.63
C LYS A 131 -10.23 -17.44 -11.52
N PRO A 132 -9.13 -16.68 -11.49
CA PRO A 132 -7.99 -16.95 -12.36
C PRO A 132 -7.44 -18.38 -12.22
N PHE A 133 -7.32 -18.90 -11.00
CA PHE A 133 -6.77 -20.24 -10.73
C PHE A 133 -7.82 -21.24 -10.24
N GLN A 134 -9.08 -20.83 -10.15
CA GLN A 134 -10.13 -21.63 -9.54
C GLN A 134 -11.47 -21.59 -10.27
N ARG A 135 -12.25 -22.64 -10.04
CA ARG A 135 -13.70 -22.66 -10.25
C ARG A 135 -14.36 -22.96 -8.93
N VAL A 136 -15.30 -22.12 -8.51
CA VAL A 136 -16.03 -22.31 -7.24
C VAL A 136 -17.50 -22.49 -7.54
N VAL A 137 -18.04 -23.65 -7.22
CA VAL A 137 -19.49 -23.90 -7.25
C VAL A 137 -20.08 -23.34 -5.96
N HIS A 138 -21.03 -22.43 -6.08
CA HIS A 138 -21.75 -21.81 -4.96
C HIS A 138 -23.20 -22.25 -4.94
N THR A 139 -23.68 -22.69 -3.77
CA THR A 139 -25.09 -23.09 -3.55
C THR A 139 -25.75 -22.32 -2.41
N ALA A 140 -25.12 -21.26 -1.89
CA ALA A 140 -25.60 -20.54 -0.70
C ALA A 140 -27.02 -19.97 -0.84
N ARG A 141 -27.42 -19.52 -2.04
CA ARG A 141 -28.79 -19.04 -2.31
C ARG A 141 -29.80 -20.18 -2.22
N LEU A 142 -29.50 -21.31 -2.86
CA LEU A 142 -30.33 -22.52 -2.75
C LEU A 142 -30.41 -23.00 -1.30
N ALA A 143 -29.28 -23.00 -0.58
CA ALA A 143 -29.20 -23.46 0.80
C ALA A 143 -30.10 -22.66 1.77
N ALA A 144 -30.41 -21.40 1.46
CA ALA A 144 -31.32 -20.59 2.25
C ALA A 144 -32.78 -21.08 2.19
N THR A 145 -33.16 -21.78 1.12
CA THR A 145 -34.53 -22.30 0.92
C THR A 145 -34.60 -23.83 1.02
N ASP A 146 -33.56 -24.54 0.56
CA ASP A 146 -33.43 -25.99 0.58
C ASP A 146 -31.94 -26.42 0.67
N GLN A 147 -31.45 -26.61 1.90
CA GLN A 147 -30.09 -27.08 2.16
C GLN A 147 -29.83 -28.48 1.60
N ALA A 148 -30.82 -29.37 1.57
CA ALA A 148 -30.63 -30.74 1.09
C ALA A 148 -30.42 -30.77 -0.42
N ALA A 149 -31.18 -29.96 -1.16
CA ALA A 149 -30.96 -29.77 -2.59
C ALA A 149 -29.58 -29.13 -2.87
N ALA A 150 -29.20 -28.12 -2.10
CA ALA A 150 -27.88 -27.48 -2.19
C ALA A 150 -26.75 -28.51 -2.00
N ASP A 151 -26.82 -29.33 -0.96
CA ASP A 151 -25.82 -30.37 -0.68
C ASP A 151 -25.75 -31.42 -1.81
N ALA A 152 -26.89 -31.80 -2.40
CA ALA A 152 -26.92 -32.72 -3.54
C ALA A 152 -26.28 -32.15 -4.81
N HIS A 153 -26.28 -30.83 -5.00
CA HIS A 153 -25.52 -30.18 -6.08
C HIS A 153 -24.02 -30.16 -5.78
N LEU A 154 -23.63 -29.87 -4.54
CA LEU A 154 -22.23 -29.90 -4.13
C LEU A 154 -21.63 -31.31 -4.19
N ASP A 155 -22.39 -32.35 -3.81
CA ASP A 155 -21.98 -33.75 -3.93
C ASP A 155 -21.67 -34.13 -5.38
N ARG A 156 -22.56 -33.74 -6.31
CA ARG A 156 -22.35 -33.94 -7.75
C ARG A 156 -21.14 -33.18 -8.27
N ALA A 157 -20.95 -31.94 -7.86
CA ALA A 157 -19.76 -31.17 -8.21
C ALA A 157 -18.50 -31.88 -7.68
N GLN A 158 -18.45 -32.25 -6.41
CA GLN A 158 -17.30 -32.88 -5.78
C GLN A 158 -16.91 -34.22 -6.43
N GLN A 159 -17.87 -34.93 -7.05
CA GLN A 159 -17.61 -36.15 -7.83
C GLN A 159 -16.90 -35.90 -9.16
N VAL A 160 -16.79 -34.64 -9.62
CA VAL A 160 -15.95 -34.22 -10.75
C VAL A 160 -14.48 -34.27 -10.32
N GLY A 161 -13.98 -35.45 -9.96
CA GLY A 161 -12.57 -35.64 -9.65
C GLY A 161 -11.73 -35.51 -10.91
N MET A 162 -10.75 -34.61 -10.92
CA MET A 162 -9.88 -34.36 -12.08
C MET A 162 -8.41 -34.46 -11.67
N PRO A 163 -7.58 -35.27 -12.36
CA PRO A 163 -6.14 -35.33 -12.09
C PRO A 163 -5.49 -33.96 -12.20
N GLY A 164 -4.63 -33.61 -11.22
CA GLY A 164 -3.96 -32.32 -11.19
C GLY A 164 -4.82 -31.14 -10.73
N VAL A 165 -6.05 -31.39 -10.27
CA VAL A 165 -6.94 -30.37 -9.69
C VAL A 165 -7.22 -30.71 -8.24
N ARG A 166 -6.91 -29.77 -7.34
CA ARG A 166 -7.27 -29.89 -5.94
C ARG A 166 -8.74 -29.51 -5.77
N VAL A 167 -9.52 -30.40 -5.16
CA VAL A 167 -10.95 -30.17 -4.88
C VAL A 167 -11.16 -30.05 -3.37
N SER A 168 -11.76 -28.95 -2.93
CA SER A 168 -12.08 -28.69 -1.52
C SER A 168 -13.56 -28.37 -1.34
N ARG A 169 -14.17 -28.91 -0.28
CA ARG A 169 -15.56 -28.63 0.09
C ARG A 169 -15.62 -27.72 1.30
N GLY A 170 -16.38 -26.64 1.17
CA GLY A 170 -16.71 -25.72 2.25
C GLY A 170 -18.20 -25.70 2.54
N LYS A 171 -18.63 -24.77 3.39
CA LYS A 171 -20.06 -24.53 3.66
C LYS A 171 -20.70 -23.92 2.43
N ASN A 172 -21.64 -24.64 1.82
CA ASN A 172 -22.37 -24.20 0.62
C ASN A 172 -21.48 -23.92 -0.61
N ILE A 173 -20.25 -24.46 -0.64
CA ILE A 173 -19.31 -24.32 -1.76
C ILE A 173 -18.49 -25.59 -2.04
N VAL A 174 -18.09 -25.78 -3.29
CA VAL A 174 -17.01 -26.69 -3.70
C VAL A 174 -16.06 -25.93 -4.63
N GLU A 175 -14.78 -25.94 -4.30
CA GLU A 175 -13.72 -25.24 -5.02
C GLU A 175 -12.80 -26.23 -5.74
N PHE A 176 -12.45 -25.90 -6.98
CA PHE A 176 -11.49 -26.58 -7.83
C PHE A 176 -10.32 -25.64 -8.07
N SER A 177 -9.12 -26.02 -7.69
CA SER A 177 -7.90 -25.22 -7.86
C SER A 177 -6.87 -25.96 -8.71
N VAL A 178 -6.31 -25.25 -9.70
CA VAL A 178 -5.23 -25.76 -10.58
C VAL A 178 -3.84 -25.30 -10.14
N SER A 179 -3.74 -24.70 -8.95
CA SER A 179 -2.49 -24.28 -8.33
C SER A 179 -2.29 -24.99 -7.01
N ASP A 180 -1.07 -25.44 -6.76
CA ASP A 180 -0.63 -25.99 -5.47
C ASP A 180 -0.09 -24.91 -4.52
N ARG A 181 0.10 -23.68 -5.00
CA ARG A 181 0.53 -22.53 -4.20
C ARG A 181 -0.39 -22.32 -2.99
N THR A 182 0.24 -22.02 -1.87
CA THR A 182 -0.38 -21.58 -0.62
C THR A 182 0.33 -20.32 -0.11
N LYS A 183 -0.31 -19.61 0.82
CA LYS A 183 0.30 -18.45 1.49
C LYS A 183 1.66 -18.81 2.10
N GLY A 184 1.77 -19.98 2.72
CA GLY A 184 3.03 -20.51 3.27
C GLY A 184 4.13 -20.72 2.23
N THR A 185 3.80 -21.37 1.10
CA THR A 185 4.81 -21.59 0.04
C THR A 185 5.27 -20.31 -0.62
N TRP A 186 4.38 -19.33 -0.80
CA TRP A 186 4.72 -18.02 -1.33
C TRP A 186 5.60 -17.25 -0.34
N LEU A 187 5.21 -17.20 0.93
CA LEU A 187 5.97 -16.50 1.98
C LEU A 187 7.39 -17.06 2.13
N ALA A 188 7.54 -18.38 2.11
CA ALA A 188 8.86 -19.01 2.15
C ALA A 188 9.73 -18.61 0.95
N ALA A 189 9.18 -18.63 -0.26
CA ALA A 189 9.87 -18.23 -1.48
C ALA A 189 10.26 -16.74 -1.46
N GLU A 190 9.38 -15.89 -0.94
CA GLU A 190 9.63 -14.46 -0.83
C GLU A 190 10.70 -14.13 0.22
N ILE A 191 10.67 -14.82 1.36
CA ILE A 191 11.71 -14.76 2.38
C ILE A 191 13.08 -15.17 1.78
N GLU A 192 13.14 -16.21 0.96
CA GLU A 192 14.37 -16.64 0.29
C GLU A 192 14.85 -15.61 -0.74
N ARG A 193 13.93 -15.07 -1.55
CA ARG A 193 14.22 -14.08 -2.59
C ARG A 193 14.74 -12.76 -2.03
N VAL A 194 14.06 -12.22 -1.02
CA VAL A 194 14.41 -10.94 -0.38
C VAL A 194 15.58 -11.11 0.60
N ASN A 195 15.69 -12.28 1.23
CA ASN A 195 16.65 -12.59 2.28
C ASN A 195 16.73 -11.51 3.38
N PRO A 196 15.60 -11.17 4.04
CA PRO A 196 15.55 -10.11 5.04
C PRO A 196 16.18 -10.57 6.36
N ALA A 197 16.73 -9.63 7.14
CA ALA A 197 17.21 -9.88 8.49
C ALA A 197 16.06 -10.32 9.42
N VAL A 198 14.87 -9.74 9.24
CA VAL A 198 13.63 -10.15 9.91
C VAL A 198 12.47 -10.10 8.91
N ALA A 199 11.68 -11.16 8.85
CA ALA A 199 10.36 -11.13 8.22
C ALA A 199 9.26 -11.04 9.29
N VAL A 200 8.17 -10.35 8.97
CA VAL A 200 6.93 -10.37 9.76
C VAL A 200 5.76 -10.74 8.86
N PHE A 201 4.90 -11.63 9.34
CA PHE A 201 3.65 -11.99 8.67
C PHE A 201 2.46 -11.73 9.60
N ILE A 202 1.44 -11.03 9.09
CA ILE A 202 0.22 -10.65 9.82
C ILE A 202 -0.98 -11.28 9.11
N GLY A 203 -1.84 -11.99 9.84
CA GLY A 203 -3.03 -12.64 9.26
C GLY A 203 -4.06 -13.06 10.31
N ASP A 204 -5.30 -13.33 9.89
CA ASP A 204 -6.44 -13.62 10.75
C ASP A 204 -7.03 -15.03 10.55
N ASP A 205 -6.81 -15.67 9.40
CA ASP A 205 -7.56 -16.85 9.00
C ASP A 205 -6.79 -18.16 9.12
N THR A 206 -7.44 -19.27 8.75
CA THR A 206 -6.83 -20.61 8.78
C THR A 206 -5.77 -20.83 7.70
N THR A 207 -5.85 -20.12 6.57
CA THR A 207 -4.85 -20.17 5.49
C THR A 207 -3.57 -19.42 5.88
N ASP A 208 -3.67 -18.41 6.75
CA ASP A 208 -2.52 -17.69 7.32
C ASP A 208 -1.68 -18.56 8.25
N GLU A 209 -2.26 -19.60 8.84
CA GLU A 209 -1.51 -20.57 9.63
C GLU A 209 -0.43 -21.30 8.81
N ASP A 210 -0.63 -21.49 7.51
CA ASP A 210 0.42 -22.00 6.63
C ASP A 210 1.56 -20.99 6.47
N GLY A 211 1.23 -19.69 6.44
CA GLY A 211 2.19 -18.59 6.47
C GLY A 211 3.00 -18.58 7.76
N PHE A 212 2.35 -18.64 8.93
CA PHE A 212 3.05 -18.64 10.21
C PHE A 212 4.00 -19.83 10.36
N ARG A 213 3.64 -21.02 9.85
CA ARG A 213 4.51 -22.20 9.87
C ARG A 213 5.70 -22.10 8.91
N ALA A 214 5.63 -21.22 7.89
CA ALA A 214 6.70 -20.99 6.93
C ALA A 214 7.78 -20.01 7.44
N LEU A 215 7.50 -19.28 8.52
CA LEU A 215 8.44 -18.33 9.13
C LEU A 215 9.68 -19.03 9.69
N ARG A 216 10.85 -18.39 9.56
CA ARG A 216 12.13 -18.91 10.08
C ARG A 216 12.26 -18.62 11.58
N PRO A 217 13.15 -19.31 12.31
CA PRO A 217 13.51 -18.90 13.67
C PRO A 217 13.97 -17.44 13.70
N GLY A 218 13.27 -16.61 14.48
CA GLY A 218 13.51 -15.17 14.56
C GLY A 218 12.56 -14.33 13.70
N ASP A 219 11.85 -14.87 12.72
CA ASP A 219 10.79 -14.09 12.09
C ASP A 219 9.59 -13.93 13.05
N VAL A 220 8.69 -12.99 12.77
CA VAL A 220 7.57 -12.63 13.65
C VAL A 220 6.25 -12.99 12.98
N GLY A 221 5.49 -13.90 13.58
CA GLY A 221 4.10 -14.17 13.17
C GLY A 221 3.14 -13.44 14.09
N VAL A 222 2.18 -12.69 13.53
CA VAL A 222 1.17 -11.94 14.27
C VAL A 222 -0.23 -12.41 13.87
N LYS A 223 -0.93 -13.07 14.79
CA LYS A 223 -2.34 -13.45 14.59
C LYS A 223 -3.27 -12.28 14.90
N VAL A 224 -4.23 -12.02 14.02
CA VAL A 224 -5.32 -11.05 14.26
C VAL A 224 -6.53 -11.79 14.82
N GLY A 225 -7.13 -11.27 15.90
CA GLY A 225 -8.32 -11.87 16.50
C GLY A 225 -8.04 -13.13 17.31
N PRO A 226 -9.09 -13.86 17.75
CA PRO A 226 -8.97 -15.06 18.58
C PRO A 226 -8.57 -16.30 17.76
N GLY A 227 -8.48 -17.46 18.42
CA GLY A 227 -8.24 -18.78 17.80
C GLY A 227 -6.86 -19.36 18.10
N GLU A 228 -6.74 -20.68 17.99
CA GLU A 228 -5.44 -21.37 18.04
C GLU A 228 -4.56 -20.90 16.88
N THR A 229 -3.26 -20.76 17.12
CA THR A 229 -2.34 -20.24 16.11
C THR A 229 -0.90 -20.71 16.33
N ALA A 230 -0.14 -20.83 15.24
CA ALA A 230 1.30 -20.98 15.24
C ALA A 230 2.05 -19.64 15.38
N ALA A 231 1.37 -18.50 15.24
CA ALA A 231 1.94 -17.17 15.45
C ALA A 231 2.44 -16.99 16.89
N GLY A 232 3.62 -16.38 17.05
CA GLY A 232 4.18 -16.07 18.37
C GLY A 232 3.49 -14.89 19.05
N GLU A 233 2.91 -13.99 18.25
CA GLU A 233 2.30 -12.76 18.71
C GLU A 233 0.83 -12.66 18.29
N ARG A 234 0.09 -11.75 18.93
CA ARG A 234 -1.34 -11.53 18.65
C ARG A 234 -1.79 -10.09 18.83
N VAL A 235 -2.62 -9.61 17.91
CA VAL A 235 -3.40 -8.38 18.03
C VAL A 235 -4.89 -8.68 18.09
N ALA A 236 -5.68 -7.76 18.66
CA ALA A 236 -7.09 -8.02 18.94
C ALA A 236 -7.97 -7.99 17.68
N ASP A 237 -7.71 -7.05 16.78
CA ASP A 237 -8.59 -6.67 15.67
C ASP A 237 -7.85 -5.79 14.65
N ILE A 238 -8.56 -5.37 13.60
CA ILE A 238 -8.05 -4.52 12.51
C ILE A 238 -7.51 -3.18 13.01
N PRO A 239 -8.17 -2.43 13.91
CA PRO A 239 -7.58 -1.22 14.52
C PRO A 239 -6.24 -1.49 15.19
N ALA A 240 -6.10 -2.60 15.93
CA ALA A 240 -4.83 -2.95 16.55
C ALA A 240 -3.73 -3.32 15.52
N VAL A 241 -4.09 -3.80 14.33
CA VAL A 241 -3.15 -3.94 13.19
C VAL A 241 -2.70 -2.57 12.71
N ALA A 242 -3.61 -1.62 12.55
CA ALA A 242 -3.29 -0.25 12.12
C ALA A 242 -2.33 0.44 13.10
N ASP A 243 -2.60 0.30 14.41
CA ASP A 243 -1.74 0.81 15.48
C ASP A 243 -0.33 0.20 15.43
N LEU A 244 -0.23 -1.12 15.21
CA LEU A 244 1.05 -1.80 15.06
C LEU A 244 1.84 -1.26 13.86
N LEU A 245 1.22 -1.26 12.68
CA LEU A 245 1.87 -0.84 11.45
C LEU A 245 2.33 0.62 11.55
N THR A 246 1.50 1.49 12.13
CA THR A 246 1.82 2.90 12.36
C THR A 246 3.02 3.05 13.29
N GLN A 247 3.05 2.31 14.40
CA GLN A 247 4.18 2.33 15.34
C GLN A 247 5.48 1.81 14.70
N VAL A 248 5.42 0.72 13.93
CA VAL A 248 6.59 0.18 13.22
C VAL A 248 7.08 1.17 12.17
N ALA A 249 6.19 1.78 11.38
CA ALA A 249 6.53 2.79 10.39
C ALA A 249 7.25 3.99 11.01
N ALA A 250 6.68 4.57 12.08
CA ALA A 250 7.25 5.70 12.78
C ALA A 250 8.61 5.36 13.42
N ALA A 251 8.69 4.27 14.18
CA ALA A 251 9.92 3.85 14.86
C ALA A 251 11.04 3.52 13.86
N ARG A 252 10.71 2.87 12.74
CA ARG A 252 11.68 2.53 11.69
C ARG A 252 12.16 3.77 10.94
N ALA A 253 11.27 4.71 10.62
CA ALA A 253 11.64 5.97 9.99
C ALA A 253 12.62 6.77 10.87
N VAL A 254 12.36 6.83 12.18
CA VAL A 254 13.27 7.46 13.16
C VAL A 254 14.62 6.73 13.23
N HIS A 255 14.61 5.40 13.25
CA HIS A 255 15.83 4.60 13.32
C HIS A 255 16.73 4.79 12.09
N LEU A 256 16.14 4.75 10.90
CA LEU A 256 16.87 4.85 9.62
C LEU A 256 17.24 6.31 9.29
N GLY A 257 16.42 7.26 9.71
CA GLY A 257 16.50 8.65 9.31
C GLY A 257 16.26 8.85 7.81
N ILE A 258 16.30 10.10 7.37
CA ILE A 258 16.13 10.44 5.96
C ILE A 258 17.41 10.10 5.16
N PRO A 259 17.31 9.31 4.07
CA PRO A 259 18.46 8.93 3.26
C PRO A 259 19.22 10.12 2.66
N ARG A 260 20.52 9.93 2.42
CA ARG A 260 21.36 10.94 1.75
C ARG A 260 21.26 10.88 0.23
N GLU A 261 21.22 9.68 -0.34
CA GLU A 261 21.13 9.49 -1.79
C GLU A 261 19.79 10.01 -2.31
N LEU A 262 19.82 10.77 -3.41
CA LEU A 262 18.66 11.50 -3.92
C LEU A 262 17.44 10.60 -4.20
N PRO A 263 17.55 9.47 -4.93
CA PRO A 263 16.40 8.61 -5.18
C PRO A 263 15.80 8.04 -3.88
N ALA A 264 16.63 7.50 -2.98
CA ALA A 264 16.15 6.96 -1.71
C ALA A 264 15.54 8.05 -0.79
N ARG A 265 16.08 9.27 -0.85
CA ARG A 265 15.54 10.42 -0.11
C ARG A 265 14.18 10.84 -0.64
N PHE A 266 14.01 10.82 -1.96
CA PHE A 266 12.71 11.06 -2.60
C PHE A 266 11.70 10.01 -2.16
N GLU A 267 12.03 8.71 -2.23
CA GLU A 267 11.11 7.64 -1.79
C GLU A 267 10.66 7.84 -0.34
N ALA A 268 11.61 8.08 0.58
CA ALA A 268 11.28 8.25 1.99
C ALA A 268 10.35 9.45 2.24
N LEU A 269 10.60 10.59 1.59
CA LEU A 269 9.79 11.81 1.76
C LEU A 269 8.43 11.71 1.06
N ALA A 270 8.42 11.22 -0.18
CA ALA A 270 7.21 11.04 -0.96
C ALA A 270 6.29 10.00 -0.33
N ALA A 271 6.82 8.96 0.32
CA ALA A 271 6.02 7.95 1.01
C ALA A 271 5.24 8.51 2.22
N VAL A 272 5.82 9.44 3.00
CA VAL A 272 5.09 10.11 4.09
C VAL A 272 3.96 10.97 3.52
N PHE A 273 4.22 11.77 2.48
CA PHE A 273 3.17 12.55 1.82
C PHE A 273 2.10 11.64 1.20
N SER A 274 2.49 10.52 0.59
CA SER A 274 1.58 9.56 -0.03
C SER A 274 0.67 8.89 1.01
N ALA A 275 1.19 8.62 2.22
CA ALA A 275 0.41 8.14 3.34
C ALA A 275 -0.68 9.16 3.74
N GLU A 276 -0.36 10.45 3.71
CA GLU A 276 -1.32 11.52 3.97
C GLU A 276 -2.35 11.68 2.84
N VAL A 277 -1.94 11.52 1.58
CA VAL A 277 -2.87 11.49 0.43
C VAL A 277 -3.92 10.39 0.57
N LEU A 278 -3.55 9.21 1.08
CA LEU A 278 -4.50 8.12 1.35
C LEU A 278 -5.50 8.46 2.46
N ARG A 279 -5.12 9.34 3.40
CA ARG A 279 -5.97 9.81 4.51
C ARG A 279 -6.94 10.92 4.14
N VAL A 280 -6.78 11.55 2.96
CA VAL A 280 -7.66 12.64 2.53
C VAL A 280 -9.07 12.13 2.29
N ASN A 281 -10.01 12.61 3.09
CA ASN A 281 -11.45 12.33 2.93
C ASN A 281 -12.23 13.54 2.42
N ASP A 282 -11.68 14.75 2.53
CA ASP A 282 -12.22 15.98 1.94
C ASP A 282 -11.12 16.76 1.22
N TRP A 283 -11.14 16.66 -0.11
CA TRP A 283 -10.22 17.38 -1.00
C TRP A 283 -10.48 18.89 -1.06
N SER A 284 -11.63 19.36 -0.56
CA SER A 284 -11.97 20.79 -0.49
C SER A 284 -11.61 21.43 0.86
N ALA A 285 -11.16 20.62 1.83
CA ALA A 285 -10.78 21.08 3.15
C ALA A 285 -9.71 22.17 3.07
N ALA A 286 -9.89 23.23 3.85
CA ALA A 286 -8.94 24.33 3.93
C ALA A 286 -7.62 23.85 4.54
N THR A 287 -6.52 24.37 4.01
CA THR A 287 -5.17 24.04 4.47
C THR A 287 -4.58 25.20 5.25
N PRO A 288 -3.47 24.98 5.98
CA PRO A 288 -2.70 26.08 6.57
C PRO A 288 -2.10 27.05 5.53
N CYS A 289 -1.99 26.65 4.26
CA CYS A 289 -1.68 27.55 3.16
C CYS A 289 -2.89 28.44 2.87
N ALA A 290 -2.75 29.75 3.09
CA ALA A 290 -3.87 30.68 2.98
C ALA A 290 -4.54 30.63 1.61
N GLY A 291 -5.85 30.33 1.61
CA GLY A 291 -6.68 30.26 0.40
C GLY A 291 -6.56 28.96 -0.40
N TRP A 292 -5.79 27.97 0.09
CA TRP A 292 -5.61 26.68 -0.58
C TRP A 292 -6.45 25.60 0.10
N SER A 293 -7.06 24.75 -0.72
CA SER A 293 -7.65 23.48 -0.33
C SER A 293 -6.63 22.33 -0.37
N ALA A 294 -6.97 21.18 0.21
CA ALA A 294 -6.13 19.97 0.16
C ALA A 294 -5.79 19.57 -1.29
N ARG A 295 -6.73 19.77 -2.23
CA ARG A 295 -6.50 19.55 -3.67
C ARG A 295 -5.44 20.48 -4.24
N ASP A 296 -5.44 21.76 -3.83
CA ASP A 296 -4.51 22.76 -4.36
C ASP A 296 -3.06 22.46 -3.97
N ILE A 297 -2.82 21.81 -2.82
CA ILE A 297 -1.48 21.33 -2.43
C ILE A 297 -0.96 20.32 -3.47
N VAL A 298 -1.77 19.34 -3.82
CA VAL A 298 -1.38 18.32 -4.80
C VAL A 298 -1.25 18.95 -6.19
N ASP A 299 -2.18 19.83 -6.58
CA ASP A 299 -2.15 20.53 -7.87
C ASP A 299 -0.90 21.37 -8.06
N HIS A 300 -0.49 22.08 -6.99
CA HIS A 300 0.76 22.85 -6.97
C HIS A 300 1.96 21.96 -7.30
N LEU A 301 2.17 20.88 -6.54
CA LEU A 301 3.31 19.96 -6.73
C LEU A 301 3.33 19.35 -8.14
N LEU A 302 2.15 18.99 -8.65
CA LEU A 302 1.98 18.36 -9.97
C LEU A 302 2.10 19.35 -11.13
N THR A 303 1.99 20.65 -10.87
CA THR A 303 2.03 21.67 -11.92
C THR A 303 3.40 22.34 -12.02
N TRP A 304 3.94 22.82 -10.90
CA TRP A 304 5.16 23.61 -10.93
C TRP A 304 6.38 22.76 -11.29
N TYR A 305 6.48 21.54 -10.75
CA TYR A 305 7.68 20.72 -10.95
C TYR A 305 7.80 20.22 -12.39
N PRO A 306 6.75 19.66 -13.04
CA PRO A 306 6.82 19.34 -14.46
C PRO A 306 7.05 20.57 -15.34
N ALA A 307 6.48 21.74 -15.00
CA ALA A 307 6.75 22.97 -15.73
C ALA A 307 8.22 23.38 -15.64
N ASN A 308 8.83 23.29 -14.45
CA ASN A 308 10.25 23.55 -14.24
C ASN A 308 11.11 22.60 -15.09
N LEU A 309 10.82 21.29 -15.07
CA LEU A 309 11.56 20.28 -15.85
C LEU A 309 11.62 20.57 -17.37
N ARG A 310 10.64 21.29 -17.93
CA ARG A 310 10.65 21.70 -19.34
C ARG A 310 11.77 22.69 -19.66
N ASP A 311 12.21 23.49 -18.69
CA ASP A 311 13.41 24.35 -18.81
C ASP A 311 14.72 23.54 -18.85
N ALA A 312 14.66 22.21 -18.63
CA ALA A 312 15.74 21.27 -18.89
C ALA A 312 15.45 20.36 -20.11
N GLY A 313 14.37 20.61 -20.85
CA GLY A 313 13.94 19.81 -22.01
C GLY A 313 13.32 18.46 -21.63
N ILE A 314 12.85 18.30 -20.39
CA ILE A 314 12.16 17.10 -19.91
C ILE A 314 10.67 17.40 -19.78
N ASP A 315 9.83 16.64 -20.48
CA ASP A 315 8.38 16.64 -20.25
C ASP A 315 8.02 15.42 -19.40
N LEU A 316 7.39 15.65 -18.26
CA LEU A 316 6.96 14.59 -17.35
C LEU A 316 5.51 14.24 -17.71
N GLU A 317 5.30 13.04 -18.27
CA GLU A 317 3.97 12.55 -18.61
C GLU A 317 3.24 12.08 -17.34
N LEU A 318 2.05 12.63 -17.09
CA LEU A 318 1.16 12.22 -16.00
C LEU A 318 -0.10 11.61 -16.60
N GLU A 319 -0.50 10.43 -16.12
CA GLU A 319 -1.58 9.65 -16.75
C GLU A 319 -2.97 9.98 -16.19
N THR A 320 -3.04 10.62 -15.03
CA THR A 320 -4.28 10.81 -14.28
C THR A 320 -4.67 12.28 -14.18
N ASP A 321 -5.94 12.58 -14.44
CA ASP A 321 -6.52 13.91 -14.24
C ASP A 321 -6.72 14.19 -12.76
N ILE A 322 -5.98 15.17 -12.24
CA ILE A 322 -6.07 15.60 -10.84
C ILE A 322 -7.47 16.10 -10.47
N GLN A 323 -8.25 16.65 -11.40
CA GLN A 323 -9.59 17.13 -11.09
C GLN A 323 -10.54 15.96 -10.82
N ALA A 324 -10.35 14.83 -11.51
CA ALA A 324 -11.13 13.62 -11.31
C ALA A 324 -10.61 12.77 -10.12
N ASP A 325 -9.29 12.60 -10.01
CA ASP A 325 -8.65 11.72 -9.02
C ASP A 325 -7.31 12.32 -8.53
N PRO A 326 -7.34 13.21 -7.51
CA PRO A 326 -6.12 13.81 -6.97
C PRO A 326 -5.12 12.78 -6.42
N ALA A 327 -5.62 11.71 -5.80
CA ALA A 327 -4.76 10.67 -5.23
C ALA A 327 -4.05 9.89 -6.34
N GLY A 328 -4.78 9.44 -7.36
CA GLY A 328 -4.19 8.76 -8.52
C GLY A 328 -3.19 9.62 -9.27
N ALA A 329 -3.47 10.91 -9.43
CA ALA A 329 -2.54 11.87 -10.04
C ALA A 329 -1.25 12.01 -9.22
N TRP A 330 -1.35 12.10 -7.89
CA TRP A 330 -0.19 12.11 -7.02
C TRP A 330 0.67 10.85 -7.18
N PHE A 331 0.07 9.66 -7.17
CA PHE A 331 0.83 8.42 -7.35
C PHE A 331 1.48 8.32 -8.74
N SER A 332 0.80 8.75 -9.80
CA SER A 332 1.37 8.84 -11.15
C SER A 332 2.58 9.78 -11.19
N PHE A 333 2.50 10.92 -10.49
CA PHE A 333 3.63 11.83 -10.33
C PHE A 333 4.81 11.18 -9.60
N VAL A 334 4.56 10.47 -8.49
CA VAL A 334 5.60 9.76 -7.74
C VAL A 334 6.32 8.74 -8.63
N ASP A 335 5.59 7.95 -9.41
CA ASP A 335 6.16 6.95 -10.32
C ASP A 335 7.03 7.60 -11.41
N ALA A 336 6.54 8.69 -12.00
CA ALA A 336 7.27 9.42 -13.04
C ALA A 336 8.55 10.07 -12.51
N VAL A 337 8.51 10.68 -11.33
CA VAL A 337 9.70 11.27 -10.68
C VAL A 337 10.69 10.17 -10.26
N ARG A 338 10.22 9.06 -9.67
CA ARG A 338 11.07 7.90 -9.36
C ARG A 338 11.83 7.43 -10.59
N ALA A 339 11.13 7.23 -11.70
CA ALA A 339 11.73 6.80 -12.96
C ALA A 339 12.79 7.80 -13.46
N LEU A 340 12.51 9.11 -13.37
CA LEU A 340 13.46 10.16 -13.74
C LEU A 340 14.72 10.16 -12.86
N LEU A 341 14.56 9.97 -11.54
CA LEU A 341 15.70 9.98 -10.60
C LEU A 341 16.61 8.75 -10.73
N LEU A 342 16.10 7.66 -11.30
CA LEU A 342 16.89 6.46 -11.62
C LEU A 342 17.50 6.50 -13.03
N ASP A 343 17.15 7.51 -13.84
CA ASP A 343 17.62 7.69 -15.21
C ASP A 343 18.82 8.65 -15.28
N ALA A 344 19.71 8.46 -16.26
CA ALA A 344 20.85 9.35 -16.50
C ALA A 344 20.45 10.82 -16.73
N ARG A 345 19.22 11.06 -17.21
CA ARG A 345 18.60 12.38 -17.40
C ARG A 345 18.55 13.22 -16.13
N VAL A 346 18.64 12.64 -14.93
CA VAL A 346 18.75 13.40 -13.67
C VAL A 346 19.96 14.36 -13.65
N ASN A 347 20.98 14.12 -14.47
CA ASN A 347 22.16 14.97 -14.60
C ASN A 347 22.03 16.08 -15.66
N THR A 348 20.91 16.14 -16.39
CA THR A 348 20.64 17.20 -17.36
C THR A 348 20.58 18.55 -16.65
N THR A 349 21.18 19.57 -17.26
CA THR A 349 21.24 20.93 -16.72
C THR A 349 20.11 21.77 -17.27
N PHE A 350 19.46 22.57 -16.42
CA PHE A 350 18.48 23.57 -16.86
C PHE A 350 19.17 24.65 -17.71
N HIS A 351 18.56 24.97 -18.85
CA HIS A 351 19.08 25.96 -19.81
C HIS A 351 18.32 27.29 -19.76
N SER A 352 17.27 27.37 -18.96
CA SER A 352 16.47 28.57 -18.68
C SER A 352 15.80 28.46 -17.31
N GLY A 353 15.04 29.48 -16.93
CA GLY A 353 14.21 29.44 -15.73
C GLY A 353 14.96 29.70 -14.43
N PRO A 354 14.29 29.54 -13.28
CA PRO A 354 14.84 29.85 -11.96
C PRO A 354 16.00 28.94 -11.53
N ASP A 355 16.15 27.79 -12.20
CA ASP A 355 17.17 26.78 -11.91
C ASP A 355 18.29 26.70 -12.96
N GLU A 356 18.38 27.68 -13.86
CA GLU A 356 19.42 27.74 -14.91
C GLU A 356 20.82 27.45 -14.33
N GLY A 357 21.53 26.51 -14.95
CA GLY A 357 22.87 26.10 -14.54
C GLY A 357 22.94 25.03 -13.44
N ARG A 358 21.82 24.62 -12.83
CA ARG A 358 21.74 23.45 -11.95
C ARG A 358 21.42 22.19 -12.74
N THR A 359 21.80 21.02 -12.22
CA THR A 359 21.23 19.76 -12.72
C THR A 359 19.82 19.54 -12.18
N ILE A 360 19.02 18.71 -12.87
CA ILE A 360 17.71 18.26 -12.37
C ILE A 360 17.84 17.73 -10.95
N GLY A 361 18.79 16.81 -10.70
CA GLY A 361 18.96 16.25 -9.36
C GLY A 361 19.30 17.29 -8.28
N GLN A 362 20.05 18.33 -8.61
CA GLN A 362 20.32 19.44 -7.69
C GLN A 362 19.05 20.25 -7.39
N ALA A 363 18.25 20.57 -8.41
CA ALA A 363 17.00 21.29 -8.24
C ALA A 363 15.95 20.46 -7.48
N THR A 364 15.80 19.18 -7.81
CA THR A 364 14.91 18.26 -7.08
C THR A 364 15.27 18.23 -5.59
N ALA A 365 16.56 18.06 -5.27
CA ALA A 365 17.03 18.00 -3.89
C ALA A 365 16.84 19.32 -3.12
N ALA A 366 16.97 20.46 -3.82
CA ALA A 366 16.90 21.78 -3.20
C ALA A 366 15.47 22.34 -3.09
N PHE A 367 14.54 21.92 -3.96
CA PHE A 367 13.21 22.52 -4.07
C PHE A 367 12.09 21.50 -3.94
N LEU A 368 12.03 20.47 -4.78
CA LEU A 368 10.92 19.49 -4.72
C LEU A 368 10.88 18.75 -3.37
N LEU A 369 12.03 18.26 -2.89
CA LEU A 369 12.06 17.47 -1.66
C LEU A 369 11.66 18.29 -0.41
N PRO A 370 12.18 19.51 -0.18
CA PRO A 370 11.66 20.40 0.86
C PRO A 370 10.17 20.73 0.72
N ASP A 371 9.69 20.95 -0.52
CA ASP A 371 8.30 21.34 -0.78
C ASP A 371 7.33 20.21 -0.42
N ILE A 372 7.60 18.98 -0.88
CA ILE A 372 6.85 17.77 -0.46
C ILE A 372 6.85 17.64 1.06
N PHE A 373 8.01 17.79 1.70
CA PHE A 373 8.18 17.62 3.14
C PHE A 373 7.35 18.62 3.97
N MET A 374 7.35 19.90 3.59
CA MET A 374 6.54 20.92 4.28
C MET A 374 5.05 20.71 4.00
N HIS A 375 4.68 20.42 2.76
CA HIS A 375 3.29 20.20 2.38
C HIS A 375 2.70 18.90 2.94
N THR A 376 3.51 17.93 3.37
CA THR A 376 3.03 16.80 4.20
C THR A 376 2.31 17.31 5.45
N TRP A 377 2.88 18.33 6.12
CA TRP A 377 2.27 18.93 7.30
C TRP A 377 0.99 19.71 6.97
N ASP A 378 1.00 20.47 5.87
CA ASP A 378 -0.17 21.23 5.44
C ASP A 378 -1.34 20.30 5.08
N LEU A 379 -1.06 19.17 4.42
CA LEU A 379 -2.06 18.19 4.02
C LEU A 379 -2.64 17.45 5.23
N ALA A 380 -1.81 16.97 6.15
CA ALA A 380 -2.26 16.32 7.39
C ALA A 380 -3.19 17.24 8.20
N ARG A 381 -2.77 18.50 8.42
CA ARG A 381 -3.56 19.50 9.15
C ARG A 381 -4.90 19.83 8.49
N SER A 382 -4.98 19.78 7.16
CA SER A 382 -6.24 19.98 6.44
C SER A 382 -7.28 18.91 6.77
N GLN A 383 -6.83 17.72 7.17
CA GLN A 383 -7.69 16.60 7.56
C GLN A 383 -7.94 16.54 9.08
N GLY A 384 -7.41 17.52 9.84
CA GLY A 384 -7.67 17.65 11.27
C GLY A 384 -6.76 16.81 12.18
N HIS A 385 -5.65 16.29 11.68
CA HIS A 385 -4.65 15.58 12.48
C HIS A 385 -3.24 16.16 12.32
N ASP A 386 -2.36 15.78 13.25
CA ASP A 386 -0.96 16.19 13.26
C ASP A 386 -0.06 15.13 12.61
N VAL A 387 1.00 15.59 11.96
CA VAL A 387 2.11 14.75 11.50
C VAL A 387 3.42 15.28 12.08
N GLU A 388 4.24 14.39 12.63
CA GLU A 388 5.56 14.75 13.12
C GLU A 388 6.57 14.71 11.97
N LEU A 389 7.13 15.87 11.65
CA LEU A 389 8.17 16.01 10.64
C LEU A 389 9.54 15.60 11.20
N ASP A 390 10.37 14.93 10.39
CA ASP A 390 11.74 14.53 10.79
C ASP A 390 12.53 15.73 11.33
N PRO A 391 12.96 15.71 12.62
CA PRO A 391 13.49 16.89 13.27
C PRO A 391 14.83 17.34 12.67
N ALA A 392 15.64 16.39 12.21
CA ALA A 392 16.95 16.69 11.63
C ALA A 392 16.81 17.35 10.25
N TYR A 393 15.89 16.87 9.43
CA TYR A 393 15.59 17.45 8.12
C TYR A 393 14.87 18.79 8.26
N ALA A 394 13.92 18.91 9.19
CA ALA A 394 13.27 20.17 9.49
C ALA A 394 14.27 21.26 9.90
N ALA A 395 15.20 20.94 10.81
CA ALA A 395 16.24 21.88 11.23
C ALA A 395 17.16 22.30 10.07
N ARG A 396 17.51 21.36 9.16
CA ARG A 396 18.32 21.68 7.97
C ARG A 396 17.57 22.60 7.00
N ASN A 397 16.29 22.32 6.73
CA ASN A 397 15.46 23.17 5.87
C ASN A 397 15.30 24.56 6.47
N LEU A 398 15.03 24.66 7.78
CA LEU A 398 14.92 25.94 8.47
C LEU A 398 16.21 26.77 8.35
N ALA A 399 17.36 26.16 8.61
CA ALA A 399 18.65 26.84 8.47
C ALA A 399 18.91 27.29 7.01
N GLY A 400 18.52 26.47 6.03
CA GLY A 400 18.58 26.81 4.61
C GLY A 400 17.74 28.05 4.28
N LEU A 401 16.47 28.06 4.67
CA LEU A 401 15.55 29.17 4.43
C LEU A 401 15.99 30.45 5.17
N GLN A 402 16.50 30.33 6.39
CA GLN A 402 17.04 31.47 7.15
C GLN A 402 18.26 32.11 6.48
N SER A 403 19.09 31.31 5.80
CA SER A 403 20.27 31.81 5.08
C SER A 403 19.91 32.72 3.89
N MET A 404 18.69 32.61 3.36
CA MET A 404 18.19 33.44 2.26
C MET A 404 17.75 34.85 2.72
N GLY A 405 17.53 35.05 4.03
CA GLY A 405 17.19 36.35 4.60
C GLY A 405 15.97 37.01 3.95
N ALA A 406 16.08 38.31 3.63
CA ALA A 406 14.98 39.10 3.06
C ALA A 406 14.49 38.59 1.70
N ALA A 407 15.37 37.98 0.89
CA ALA A 407 15.03 37.47 -0.43
C ALA A 407 13.94 36.38 -0.38
N LEU A 408 13.86 35.62 0.71
CA LEU A 408 12.81 34.62 0.91
C LEU A 408 11.43 35.27 1.01
N GLN A 409 11.31 36.35 1.77
CA GLN A 409 10.05 37.07 1.97
C GLN A 409 9.66 37.89 0.73
N GLU A 410 10.65 38.41 0.01
CA GLU A 410 10.43 39.11 -1.26
C GLU A 410 9.97 38.19 -2.40
N SER A 411 10.21 36.87 -2.30
CA SER A 411 9.78 35.89 -3.30
C SER A 411 8.25 35.77 -3.42
N GLY A 412 7.50 36.10 -2.36
CA GLY A 412 6.05 35.90 -2.28
C GLY A 412 5.60 34.43 -2.23
N GLN A 413 6.52 33.46 -2.26
CA GLN A 413 6.22 32.03 -2.19
C GLN A 413 5.85 31.57 -0.77
N PHE A 414 6.25 32.34 0.24
CA PHE A 414 6.03 32.04 1.65
C PHE A 414 5.20 33.14 2.31
N GLY A 415 4.38 32.75 3.30
CA GLY A 415 3.69 33.71 4.15
C GLY A 415 4.66 34.41 5.11
N PRO A 416 4.25 35.52 5.74
CA PRO A 416 5.04 36.14 6.79
C PRO A 416 5.24 35.15 7.95
N PRO A 417 6.44 35.08 8.58
CA PRO A 417 6.68 34.14 9.67
C PRO A 417 5.70 34.32 10.82
N ALA A 418 5.16 33.20 11.31
CA ALA A 418 4.30 33.13 12.48
C ALA A 418 5.13 32.90 13.77
N PRO A 419 4.61 33.26 14.95
CA PRO A 419 5.27 32.94 16.21
C PRO A 419 5.25 31.43 16.47
N ALA A 420 6.40 30.84 16.80
CA ALA A 420 6.49 29.47 17.30
C ALA A 420 6.32 29.45 18.84
N PRO A 421 5.57 28.49 19.42
CA PRO A 421 5.41 28.39 20.87
C PRO A 421 6.73 28.02 21.56
N THR A 422 6.82 28.33 22.86
CA THR A 422 7.98 27.91 23.67
C THR A 422 8.01 26.38 23.74
N GLY A 423 9.13 25.77 23.35
CA GLY A 423 9.27 24.31 23.27
C GLY A 423 8.83 23.70 21.94
N ALA A 424 8.53 24.52 20.92
CA ALA A 424 8.21 24.04 19.57
C ALA A 424 9.29 23.08 19.04
N THR A 425 8.85 21.96 18.45
CA THR A 425 9.73 21.00 17.78
C THR A 425 10.41 21.66 16.56
N PRO A 426 11.53 21.10 16.05
CA PRO A 426 12.16 21.63 14.84
C PRO A 426 11.19 21.71 13.64
N GLY A 427 10.26 20.76 13.51
CA GLY A 427 9.19 20.79 12.50
C GLY A 427 8.27 22.00 12.68
N GLN A 428 7.76 22.23 13.90
CA GLN A 428 6.92 23.40 14.19
C GLN A 428 7.67 24.72 13.98
N GLN A 429 8.95 24.79 14.32
CA GLN A 429 9.78 25.98 14.07
C GLN A 429 9.92 26.26 12.56
N LEU A 430 10.13 25.21 11.76
CA LEU A 430 10.15 25.33 10.29
C LEU A 430 8.80 25.83 9.76
N MET A 431 7.69 25.17 10.14
CA MET A 431 6.36 25.52 9.64
C MET A 431 5.94 26.94 10.04
N ALA A 432 6.24 27.36 11.27
CA ALA A 432 6.04 28.73 11.73
C ALA A 432 6.86 29.73 10.89
N TYR A 433 8.12 29.40 10.57
CA TYR A 433 9.00 30.26 9.77
C TYR A 433 8.48 30.47 8.34
N VAL A 434 7.84 29.45 7.74
CA VAL A 434 7.20 29.56 6.41
C VAL A 434 5.76 30.11 6.46
N GLY A 435 5.34 30.61 7.63
CA GLY A 435 4.11 31.36 7.83
C GLY A 435 2.88 30.52 8.13
N ARG A 436 3.05 29.32 8.70
CA ARG A 436 1.94 28.50 9.19
C ARG A 436 1.70 28.72 10.67
N ALA A 437 0.43 28.69 11.08
CA ALA A 437 0.06 28.66 12.50
C ALA A 437 0.33 27.24 13.04
N VAL A 438 1.05 27.14 14.17
CA VAL A 438 1.52 25.86 14.73
C VAL A 438 0.93 25.56 16.11
N ASP A 439 -0.18 26.22 16.43
CA ASP A 439 -0.96 26.04 17.66
C ASP A 439 -1.77 24.73 17.69
#